data_AF-A0A419T309-F1
#
_entry.id   AF-A0A419T309-F1
#
_cell.length_a   1.000
_cell.length_b   1.000
_cell.length_c   1.000
_cell.angle_alpha   90.00
_cell.angle_beta   90.00
_cell.angle_gamma   90.00
#
_symmetry.space_group_name_H-M   'P 1'
#
loop_
_entity.id
_entity.type
_entity.pdbx_description
1 polymer ?
#
loop_
_entity_poly.entity_id
_entity_poly.type
_entity_poly.pdbx_seq_one_letter_code
_entity_poly.pdbx_strand_id
1 'polypeptide(L)'
;MKHGCLNCRGETCTRKVSIFSALSDEELREIASMIVRKNYEKGETIFLEGMESNTLYIVNKGRIKLFKYTKDGKEQILHILSEGEFFGELNLLKKGEYSFNAQAVIPTRLCTLSKEKIRKIILEKPEIGLKILEAVARRLSKLETLVKNLATNDVDARVAHLLLDLKDEYGRVTVEGIEINLPLTREDMSNYTGVARETISRKLKKFEDEGIIKLVGNKKILLLDEEELEKYTV
;
A
#
# COMPACT_ATOMS: atom_id res chain seq x y z
N MET A 1 -2.34 -39.05 5.64
CA MET A 1 -1.19 -38.65 4.81
C MET A 1 -0.77 -37.25 5.19
N LYS A 2 0.37 -37.14 5.89
CA LYS A 2 0.97 -35.88 6.37
C LYS A 2 1.97 -35.41 5.32
N HIS A 3 1.69 -34.33 4.60
CA HIS A 3 2.72 -33.58 3.87
C HIS A 3 2.75 -32.16 4.43
N GLY A 4 3.31 -32.05 5.64
CA GLY A 4 3.72 -30.79 6.23
C GLY A 4 5.03 -30.35 5.59
N CYS A 5 5.04 -29.17 4.99
CA CYS A 5 6.26 -28.53 4.54
C CYS A 5 7.01 -28.00 5.79
N LEU A 6 8.02 -28.75 6.24
CA LEU A 6 8.80 -28.49 7.47
C LEU A 6 9.72 -27.26 7.41
N ASN A 7 9.71 -26.46 6.32
CA ASN A 7 10.63 -25.32 6.17
C ASN A 7 10.02 -24.04 5.57
N CYS A 8 8.70 -23.95 5.41
CA CYS A 8 8.06 -22.68 5.01
C CYS A 8 7.38 -22.03 6.22
N ARG A 9 8.19 -21.37 7.06
CA ARG A 9 7.73 -20.47 8.14
C ARG A 9 6.60 -19.59 7.59
N GLY A 10 5.50 -19.45 8.33
CA GLY A 10 4.30 -18.69 7.93
C GLY A 10 4.51 -17.21 7.57
N GLU A 11 5.75 -16.73 7.61
CA GLU A 11 6.20 -15.35 7.42
C GLU A 11 5.97 -14.80 6.00
N THR A 12 5.84 -15.63 4.96
CA THR A 12 5.86 -15.13 3.57
C THR A 12 4.58 -14.42 3.13
N CYS A 13 3.43 -14.72 3.74
CA CYS A 13 2.17 -14.07 3.37
C CYS A 13 1.98 -12.74 4.11
N THR A 14 2.18 -12.72 5.43
CA THR A 14 1.89 -11.54 6.27
C THR A 14 2.80 -10.36 5.93
N ARG A 15 4.08 -10.60 5.63
CA ARG A 15 5.02 -9.55 5.20
C ARG A 15 4.69 -8.90 3.86
N LYS A 16 3.95 -9.58 2.98
CA LYS A 16 3.54 -9.03 1.68
C LYS A 16 2.32 -8.10 1.79
N VAL A 17 1.61 -8.11 2.91
CA VAL A 17 0.37 -7.35 3.08
C VAL A 17 0.66 -6.01 3.72
N SER A 18 0.33 -4.93 3.02
CA SER A 18 0.60 -3.56 3.47
C SER A 18 -0.03 -3.22 4.82
N ILE A 19 -1.18 -3.80 5.18
CA ILE A 19 -1.89 -3.52 6.44
C ILE A 19 -1.16 -4.06 7.68
N PHE A 20 -0.27 -5.05 7.50
CA PHE A 20 0.53 -5.65 8.56
C PHE A 20 1.96 -5.11 8.60
N SER A 21 2.29 -4.14 7.76
CA SER A 21 3.65 -3.59 7.65
C SER A 21 4.16 -2.92 8.94
N ALA A 22 3.25 -2.44 9.78
CA ALA A 22 3.59 -1.78 11.06
C ALA A 22 3.78 -2.76 12.24
N LEU A 23 3.57 -4.06 12.02
CA LEU A 23 3.65 -5.07 13.08
C LEU A 23 5.08 -5.58 13.26
N SER A 24 5.44 -5.88 14.51
CA SER A 24 6.72 -6.50 14.85
C SER A 24 6.78 -7.94 14.34
N ASP A 25 7.99 -8.50 14.26
CA ASP A 25 8.17 -9.90 13.85
C ASP A 25 7.46 -10.90 14.76
N GLU A 26 7.30 -10.58 16.05
CA GLU A 26 6.55 -11.39 16.99
C GLU A 26 5.05 -11.33 16.71
N GLU A 27 4.49 -10.13 16.53
CA GLU A 27 3.08 -9.92 16.18
C GLU A 27 2.73 -10.56 14.82
N LEU A 28 3.63 -10.45 13.84
CA LEU A 28 3.49 -11.08 12.53
C LEU A 28 3.49 -12.61 12.63
N ARG A 29 4.28 -13.20 13.54
CA ARG A 29 4.29 -14.65 13.76
C ARG A 29 2.97 -15.13 14.37
N GLU A 30 2.40 -14.37 15.29
CA GLU A 30 1.09 -14.68 15.86
C GLU A 30 -0.02 -14.64 14.82
N ILE A 31 -0.05 -13.59 13.99
CA ILE A 31 -0.99 -13.51 12.86
C ILE A 31 -0.75 -14.65 11.88
N ALA A 32 0.51 -14.94 11.55
CA ALA A 32 0.86 -16.02 10.63
C ALA A 32 0.40 -17.41 11.14
N SER A 33 0.39 -17.63 12.45
CA SER A 33 -0.10 -18.88 13.06
C SER A 33 -1.60 -19.10 12.84
N MET A 34 -2.35 -18.02 12.62
CA MET A 34 -3.80 -18.03 12.42
C MET A 34 -4.21 -18.21 10.96
N ILE A 35 -3.26 -18.05 10.03
CA ILE A 35 -3.48 -18.14 8.58
C ILE A 35 -3.78 -19.58 8.15
N VAL A 36 -4.82 -19.72 7.34
CA VAL A 36 -5.14 -20.96 6.64
C VAL A 36 -4.83 -20.78 5.16
N ARG A 37 -4.06 -21.69 4.58
CA ARG A 37 -3.71 -21.67 3.16
C ARG A 37 -4.77 -22.43 2.36
N LYS A 38 -5.22 -21.83 1.25
CA LYS A 38 -6.14 -22.46 0.30
C LYS A 38 -5.54 -22.42 -1.10
N ASN A 39 -5.74 -23.49 -1.86
CA ASN A 39 -5.33 -23.58 -3.25
C ASN A 39 -6.58 -23.63 -4.11
N TYR A 40 -6.51 -22.98 -5.27
CA TYR A 40 -7.57 -22.92 -6.25
C TYR A 40 -6.99 -23.17 -7.64
N GLU A 41 -7.64 -24.02 -8.41
CA GLU A 41 -7.36 -24.22 -9.82
C GLU A 41 -7.96 -23.09 -10.67
N LYS A 42 -7.49 -23.00 -11.91
CA LYS A 42 -8.03 -22.02 -12.87
C LYS A 42 -9.53 -22.24 -13.05
N GLY A 43 -10.32 -21.18 -12.89
CA GLY A 43 -11.77 -21.18 -13.04
C GLY A 43 -12.53 -21.50 -11.76
N GLU A 44 -11.86 -21.91 -10.67
CA GLU A 44 -12.55 -22.17 -9.42
C GLU A 44 -13.04 -20.90 -8.75
N THR A 45 -14.29 -20.95 -8.25
CA THR A 45 -14.92 -19.88 -7.49
C THR A 45 -14.45 -19.91 -6.04
N ILE A 46 -14.03 -18.75 -5.53
CA ILE A 46 -13.59 -18.57 -4.15
C ILE A 46 -14.80 -18.30 -3.26
N PHE A 47 -15.66 -17.39 -3.70
CA PHE A 47 -16.98 -17.10 -3.10
C PHE A 47 -17.89 -16.42 -4.12
N LEU A 48 -19.18 -16.41 -3.80
CA LEU A 48 -20.22 -15.73 -4.56
C LEU A 48 -20.75 -14.51 -3.82
N GLU A 49 -21.27 -13.57 -4.60
CA GLU A 49 -22.03 -12.43 -4.11
C GLU A 49 -23.21 -12.89 -3.25
N GLY A 50 -23.49 -12.17 -2.15
CA GLY A 50 -24.55 -12.51 -1.19
C GLY A 50 -24.17 -13.58 -0.15
N MET A 51 -23.02 -14.25 -0.30
CA MET A 51 -22.53 -15.15 0.75
C MET A 51 -22.00 -14.37 1.96
N GLU A 52 -22.12 -14.94 3.15
CA GLU A 52 -21.62 -14.31 4.38
C GLU A 52 -20.10 -14.05 4.30
N SER A 53 -19.69 -12.82 4.63
CA SER A 53 -18.32 -12.36 4.49
C SER A 53 -17.59 -12.36 5.83
N ASN A 54 -16.77 -13.39 6.05
CA ASN A 54 -16.08 -13.64 7.32
C ASN A 54 -14.57 -13.89 7.16
N THR A 55 -14.01 -13.69 5.98
CA THR A 55 -12.62 -14.07 5.66
C THR A 55 -11.92 -12.97 4.88
N LEU A 56 -10.73 -12.59 5.34
CA LEU A 56 -9.73 -11.84 4.59
C LEU A 56 -8.93 -12.82 3.73
N TYR A 57 -8.74 -12.49 2.46
CA TYR A 57 -7.94 -13.25 1.51
C TYR A 57 -6.73 -12.45 1.06
N ILE A 58 -5.59 -13.11 0.96
CA ILE A 58 -4.31 -12.54 0.51
C ILE A 58 -3.80 -13.42 -0.63
N VAL A 59 -3.50 -12.83 -1.78
CA VAL A 59 -2.95 -13.54 -2.93
C VAL A 59 -1.47 -13.81 -2.67
N ASN A 60 -1.13 -15.06 -2.34
CA ASN A 60 0.26 -15.46 -2.14
C ASN A 60 0.99 -15.72 -3.46
N LYS A 61 0.28 -16.38 -4.39
CA LYS A 61 0.73 -16.67 -5.77
C LYS A 61 -0.49 -16.81 -6.66
N GLY A 62 -0.48 -16.26 -7.88
CA GLY A 62 -1.57 -16.42 -8.84
C GLY A 62 -2.34 -15.11 -9.08
N ARG A 63 -3.57 -15.22 -9.59
CA ARG A 63 -4.44 -14.07 -9.87
C ARG A 63 -5.91 -14.40 -9.63
N ILE A 64 -6.64 -13.44 -9.08
CA ILE A 64 -8.08 -13.50 -8.82
C ILE A 64 -8.78 -12.41 -9.62
N LYS A 65 -9.93 -12.71 -10.20
CA LYS A 65 -10.86 -11.69 -10.69
C LYS A 65 -11.98 -11.48 -9.66
N LEU A 66 -12.28 -10.22 -9.38
CA LEU A 66 -13.47 -9.79 -8.65
C LEU A 66 -14.48 -9.25 -9.67
N PHE A 67 -15.71 -9.73 -9.65
CA PHE A 67 -16.68 -9.43 -10.70
C PHE A 67 -18.14 -9.48 -10.22
N LYS A 68 -19.03 -8.87 -11.00
CA LYS A 68 -20.49 -8.94 -10.83
C LYS A 68 -21.15 -9.39 -12.12
N TYR A 69 -22.41 -9.81 -12.01
CA TYR A 69 -23.29 -9.94 -13.18
C TYR A 69 -24.14 -8.68 -13.31
N THR A 70 -24.25 -8.14 -14.53
CA THR A 70 -25.20 -7.07 -14.83
C THR A 70 -26.63 -7.61 -14.81
N LYS A 71 -27.63 -6.73 -14.86
CA LYS A 71 -29.05 -7.13 -14.94
C LYS A 71 -29.33 -8.05 -16.14
N ASP A 72 -28.56 -7.93 -17.21
CA ASP A 72 -28.68 -8.75 -18.42
C ASP A 72 -27.84 -10.04 -18.36
N GLY A 73 -27.28 -10.37 -17.19
CA GLY A 73 -26.47 -11.58 -16.95
C GLY A 73 -25.05 -11.53 -17.50
N LYS A 74 -24.56 -10.36 -17.97
CA LYS A 74 -23.18 -10.23 -18.45
C LYS A 74 -22.20 -10.09 -17.30
N GLU A 75 -21.06 -10.76 -17.39
CA GLU A 75 -19.98 -10.60 -16.43
C GLU A 75 -19.31 -9.23 -16.59
N GLN A 76 -19.23 -8.48 -15.49
CA GLN A 76 -18.48 -7.24 -15.36
C GLN A 76 -17.36 -7.41 -14.34
N ILE A 77 -16.12 -7.40 -14.83
CA ILE A 77 -14.93 -7.44 -13.97
C ILE A 77 -14.75 -6.09 -13.30
N LEU A 78 -14.62 -6.09 -11.97
CA LEU A 78 -14.36 -4.91 -11.15
C LEU A 78 -12.84 -4.72 -10.96
N HIS A 79 -12.14 -5.80 -10.58
CA HIS A 79 -10.71 -5.79 -10.30
C HIS A 79 -10.06 -7.13 -10.65
N ILE A 80 -8.78 -7.10 -11.00
CA ILE A 80 -7.91 -8.27 -11.07
C ILE A 80 -6.83 -8.11 -10.02
N LEU A 81 -6.76 -9.05 -9.07
CA LEU A 81 -5.81 -9.04 -7.98
C LEU A 81 -4.63 -9.98 -8.28
N SER A 82 -3.43 -9.52 -7.94
CA SER A 82 -2.13 -10.16 -8.14
C SER A 82 -1.42 -10.40 -6.81
N GLU A 83 -0.24 -11.01 -6.85
CA GLU A 83 0.51 -11.37 -5.64
C GLU A 83 0.75 -10.18 -4.70
N GLY A 84 0.51 -10.38 -3.41
CA GLY A 84 0.64 -9.36 -2.37
C GLY A 84 -0.64 -8.55 -2.13
N GLU A 85 -1.57 -8.54 -3.09
CA GLU A 85 -2.86 -7.89 -2.92
C GLU A 85 -3.80 -8.72 -2.05
N PHE A 86 -4.74 -8.05 -1.40
CA PHE A 86 -5.70 -8.65 -0.48
C PHE A 86 -7.11 -8.13 -0.75
N PHE A 87 -8.11 -8.89 -0.29
CA PHE A 87 -9.52 -8.56 -0.44
C PHE A 87 -10.38 -9.20 0.65
N GLY A 88 -11.58 -8.65 0.87
CA GLY A 88 -12.50 -9.07 1.94
C GLY A 88 -12.36 -8.24 3.23
N GLU A 89 -11.57 -7.18 3.18
CA GLU A 89 -11.27 -6.22 4.24
C GLU A 89 -12.50 -5.43 4.70
N LEU A 90 -13.43 -5.12 3.79
CA LEU A 90 -14.61 -4.30 4.07
C LEU A 90 -15.51 -4.91 5.16
N ASN A 91 -15.52 -6.23 5.28
CA ASN A 91 -16.38 -6.96 6.22
C ASN A 91 -15.62 -7.48 7.45
N LEU A 92 -14.34 -7.12 7.62
CA LEU A 92 -13.58 -7.48 8.81
C LEU A 92 -14.12 -6.83 10.08
N LEU A 93 -14.62 -5.60 9.99
CA LEU A 93 -15.11 -4.84 11.15
C LEU A 93 -16.64 -4.88 11.30
N LYS A 94 -17.37 -5.04 10.21
CA LYS A 94 -18.84 -5.07 10.19
C LYS A 94 -19.35 -6.42 9.69
N LYS A 95 -20.43 -6.94 10.26
CA LYS A 95 -21.10 -8.13 9.69
C LYS A 95 -21.70 -7.74 8.34
N GLY A 96 -21.51 -8.58 7.34
CA GLY A 96 -21.95 -8.29 5.98
C GLY A 96 -21.77 -9.48 5.06
N GLU A 97 -22.22 -9.30 3.82
CA GLU A 97 -22.10 -10.27 2.74
C GLU A 97 -21.05 -9.80 1.74
N TYR A 98 -20.55 -10.74 0.92
CA TYR A 98 -19.70 -10.37 -0.20
C TYR A 98 -20.52 -9.59 -1.21
N SER A 99 -20.05 -8.39 -1.53
CA SER A 99 -20.71 -7.50 -2.49
C SER A 99 -20.35 -7.83 -3.94
N PHE A 100 -19.55 -8.85 -4.21
CA PHE A 100 -19.13 -9.29 -5.55
C PHE A 100 -18.71 -10.76 -5.50
N ASN A 101 -18.47 -11.35 -6.67
CA ASN A 101 -17.96 -12.71 -6.82
C ASN A 101 -16.43 -12.70 -6.94
N ALA A 102 -15.79 -13.81 -6.56
CA ALA A 102 -14.35 -13.99 -6.71
C ALA A 102 -14.02 -15.33 -7.39
N GLN A 103 -13.19 -15.32 -8.43
CA GLN A 103 -12.77 -16.52 -9.17
C GLN A 103 -11.27 -16.49 -9.49
N ALA A 104 -10.61 -17.65 -9.44
CA ALA A 104 -9.21 -17.79 -9.83
C ALA A 104 -9.08 -17.79 -11.36
N VAL A 105 -8.25 -16.92 -11.92
CA VAL A 105 -8.04 -16.84 -13.39
C VAL A 105 -6.87 -17.71 -13.88
N ILE A 106 -5.98 -18.08 -12.95
CA ILE A 106 -4.88 -19.04 -13.11
C ILE A 106 -4.76 -19.83 -11.79
N PRO A 107 -4.00 -20.94 -11.72
CA PRO A 107 -3.74 -21.63 -10.46
C PRO A 107 -3.25 -20.65 -9.38
N THR A 108 -4.00 -20.59 -8.29
CA THR A 108 -3.86 -19.53 -7.28
C THR A 108 -3.78 -20.11 -5.87
N ARG A 109 -2.87 -19.56 -5.08
CA ARG A 109 -2.67 -19.88 -3.66
C ARG A 109 -3.03 -18.67 -2.84
N LEU A 110 -4.01 -18.82 -1.96
CA LEU A 110 -4.49 -17.78 -1.05
C LEU A 110 -4.08 -18.08 0.38
N CYS A 111 -3.70 -17.03 1.10
CA CYS A 111 -3.62 -17.02 2.55
C CYS A 111 -4.91 -16.40 3.08
N THR A 112 -5.58 -17.11 3.99
CA THR A 112 -6.89 -16.70 4.52
C THR A 112 -6.82 -16.48 6.02
N LEU A 113 -7.49 -15.44 6.50
CA LEU A 113 -7.56 -15.11 7.91
C LEU A 113 -9.02 -14.81 8.26
N SER A 114 -9.57 -15.54 9.23
CA SER A 114 -10.96 -15.33 9.62
C SER A 114 -11.11 -14.07 10.46
N LYS A 115 -12.25 -13.40 10.26
CA LYS A 115 -12.65 -12.22 11.03
C LYS A 115 -12.60 -12.45 12.53
N GLU A 116 -13.10 -13.60 12.99
CA GLU A 116 -13.11 -13.94 14.42
C GLU A 116 -11.70 -14.00 15.00
N LYS A 117 -10.74 -14.56 14.26
CA LYS A 117 -9.34 -14.61 14.68
C LYS A 117 -8.71 -13.22 14.74
N ILE A 118 -8.97 -12.36 13.75
CA ILE A 118 -8.51 -10.96 13.76
C ILE A 118 -9.12 -10.20 14.93
N ARG A 119 -10.43 -10.33 15.14
CA ARG A 119 -11.13 -9.67 16.24
C ARG A 119 -10.58 -10.14 17.58
N LYS A 120 -10.35 -11.45 17.74
CA LYS A 120 -9.79 -12.03 18.95
C LYS A 120 -8.41 -11.46 19.26
N ILE A 121 -7.49 -11.45 18.30
CA ILE A 121 -6.14 -10.93 18.54
C ILE A 121 -6.14 -9.42 18.82
N ILE A 122 -7.01 -8.63 18.18
CA ILE A 122 -7.13 -7.20 18.48
C ILE A 122 -7.66 -6.96 19.90
N LEU A 123 -8.59 -7.80 20.38
CA LEU A 123 -9.10 -7.70 21.74
C LEU A 123 -8.09 -8.18 22.79
N GLU A 124 -7.29 -9.20 22.47
CA GLU A 124 -6.22 -9.71 23.35
C GLU A 124 -5.00 -8.78 23.37
N LYS A 125 -4.71 -8.11 22.25
CA LYS A 125 -3.56 -7.22 22.04
C LYS A 125 -3.98 -5.94 21.30
N PRO A 126 -4.56 -4.97 22.01
CA PRO A 126 -5.08 -3.73 21.41
C PRO A 126 -4.05 -2.95 20.60
N GLU A 127 -2.76 -3.05 20.94
CA GLU A 127 -1.65 -2.41 20.24
C GLU A 127 -1.56 -2.86 18.77
N ILE A 128 -1.90 -4.12 18.46
CA ILE A 128 -1.96 -4.62 17.08
C ILE A 128 -3.05 -3.88 16.30
N GLY A 129 -4.21 -3.64 16.94
CA GLY A 129 -5.30 -2.87 16.34
C GLY A 129 -4.90 -1.43 16.04
N LEU A 130 -4.20 -0.76 16.96
CA LEU A 130 -3.69 0.60 16.78
C LEU A 130 -2.68 0.68 15.63
N LYS A 131 -1.71 -0.23 15.57
CA LYS A 131 -0.72 -0.30 14.48
C LYS A 131 -1.36 -0.53 13.11
N ILE A 132 -2.40 -1.38 13.05
CA ILE A 132 -3.20 -1.58 11.84
C ILE A 132 -3.89 -0.28 11.44
N LEU A 133 -4.51 0.44 12.39
CA LEU A 133 -5.17 1.72 12.13
C LEU A 133 -4.18 2.78 11.63
N GLU A 134 -2.99 2.88 12.23
CA GLU A 134 -1.92 3.76 11.76
C GLU A 134 -1.46 3.41 10.34
N ALA A 135 -1.35 2.13 10.00
CA ALA A 135 -1.02 1.70 8.63
C ALA A 135 -2.11 2.11 7.62
N VAL A 136 -3.39 2.01 8.00
CA VAL A 136 -4.52 2.48 7.17
C VAL A 136 -4.50 4.01 7.04
N ALA A 137 -4.31 4.74 8.13
CA ALA A 137 -4.26 6.21 8.13
C ALA A 137 -3.12 6.72 7.22
N ARG A 138 -1.92 6.16 7.34
CA ARG A 138 -0.78 6.48 6.45
C ARG A 138 -1.12 6.26 4.98
N ARG A 139 -1.82 5.18 4.66
CA ARG A 139 -2.23 4.89 3.28
C ARG A 139 -3.29 5.87 2.78
N LEU A 140 -4.24 6.26 3.63
CA LEU A 140 -5.25 7.27 3.32
C LEU A 140 -4.59 8.62 3.03
N SER A 141 -3.68 9.08 3.89
CA SER A 141 -2.94 10.34 3.67
C SER A 141 -2.14 10.31 2.36
N LYS A 142 -1.46 9.19 2.03
CA LYS A 142 -0.77 9.04 0.74
C LYS A 142 -1.73 9.14 -0.46
N LEU A 143 -2.95 8.61 -0.35
CA LEU A 143 -3.97 8.73 -1.39
C LEU A 143 -4.49 10.18 -1.50
N GLU A 144 -4.71 10.87 -0.38
CA GLU A 144 -5.10 12.28 -0.37
C GLU A 144 -4.02 13.16 -1.01
N THR A 145 -2.74 12.96 -0.68
CA THR A 145 -1.62 13.65 -1.34
C THR A 145 -1.58 13.36 -2.83
N LEU A 146 -1.77 12.09 -3.24
CA LEU A 146 -1.83 11.74 -4.67
C LEU A 146 -3.00 12.43 -5.37
N VAL A 147 -4.18 12.47 -4.76
CA VAL A 147 -5.35 13.16 -5.32
C VAL A 147 -5.10 14.66 -5.42
N LYS A 148 -4.52 15.29 -4.39
CA LYS A 148 -4.12 16.70 -4.41
C LYS A 148 -3.14 16.94 -5.56
N ASN A 149 -2.09 16.13 -5.67
CA ASN A 149 -1.11 16.23 -6.73
C ASN A 149 -1.77 16.10 -8.10
N LEU A 150 -2.61 15.10 -8.34
CA LEU A 150 -3.32 14.91 -9.62
C LEU A 150 -4.28 16.08 -9.95
N ALA A 151 -4.92 16.68 -8.94
CA ALA A 151 -5.85 17.79 -9.09
C ALA A 151 -5.14 19.16 -9.27
N THR A 152 -3.91 19.31 -8.78
CA THR A 152 -3.12 20.54 -8.97
C THR A 152 -2.59 20.60 -10.41
N ASN A 153 -2.98 21.61 -11.19
CA ASN A 153 -2.34 21.86 -12.50
C ASN A 153 -0.92 22.45 -12.35
N ASP A 154 -0.52 22.80 -11.13
CA ASP A 154 0.77 23.39 -10.84
C ASP A 154 1.84 22.32 -10.60
N VAL A 155 2.77 22.24 -11.55
CA VAL A 155 3.91 21.33 -11.50
C VAL A 155 4.90 21.71 -10.39
N ASP A 156 5.03 23.00 -10.06
CA ASP A 156 5.91 23.45 -8.97
C ASP A 156 5.38 22.93 -7.63
N ALA A 157 4.07 23.05 -7.41
CA ALA A 157 3.40 22.53 -6.21
C ALA A 157 3.62 21.02 -6.00
N ARG A 158 3.50 20.22 -7.08
CA ARG A 158 3.71 18.76 -7.03
C ARG A 158 5.15 18.40 -6.65
N VAL A 159 6.14 19.12 -7.19
CA VAL A 159 7.56 18.85 -6.89
C VAL A 159 7.90 19.33 -5.47
N ALA A 160 7.34 20.45 -5.02
CA ALA A 160 7.48 20.92 -3.65
C ALA A 160 6.89 19.93 -2.64
N HIS A 161 5.68 19.42 -2.88
CA HIS A 161 5.06 18.38 -2.06
C HIS A 161 5.91 17.11 -1.96
N LEU A 162 6.45 16.64 -3.08
CA LEU A 162 7.35 15.49 -3.06
C LEU A 162 8.60 15.73 -2.19
N LEU A 163 9.20 16.94 -2.25
CA LEU A 163 10.37 17.26 -1.45
C LEU A 163 10.05 17.33 0.04
N LEU A 164 8.89 17.86 0.42
CA LEU A 164 8.42 17.87 1.81
C LEU A 164 8.12 16.45 2.33
N ASP A 165 7.45 15.61 1.54
CA ASP A 165 7.22 14.19 1.87
C ASP A 165 8.56 13.46 2.11
N LEU A 166 9.55 13.68 1.24
CA LEU A 166 10.87 13.07 1.37
C LEU A 166 11.66 13.63 2.55
N LYS A 167 11.47 14.91 2.90
CA LYS A 167 12.04 15.54 4.09
C LYS A 167 11.48 14.89 5.36
N ASP A 168 10.17 14.68 5.44
CA ASP A 168 9.54 14.06 6.59
C ASP A 168 9.96 12.59 6.79
N GLU A 169 10.17 11.85 5.69
CA GLU A 169 10.51 10.42 5.77
C GLU A 169 12.02 10.14 5.84
N TYR A 170 12.87 10.97 5.20
CA TYR A 170 14.31 10.73 5.04
C TYR A 170 15.21 11.92 5.41
N GLY A 171 14.63 13.01 5.92
CA GLY A 171 15.35 14.22 6.29
C GLY A 171 16.13 14.08 7.59
N ARG A 172 17.33 14.66 7.62
CA ARG A 172 18.15 14.81 8.82
C ARG A 172 18.55 16.27 8.99
N VAL A 173 18.22 16.86 10.13
CA VAL A 173 18.63 18.24 10.46
C VAL A 173 20.15 18.31 10.58
N THR A 174 20.76 19.28 9.89
CA THR A 174 22.18 19.60 9.93
C THR A 174 22.40 21.09 10.16
N VAL A 175 23.66 21.50 10.33
CA VAL A 175 24.01 22.93 10.47
C VAL A 175 23.79 23.74 9.20
N GLU A 176 23.74 23.10 8.03
CA GLU A 176 23.57 23.77 6.73
C GLU A 176 22.12 23.74 6.23
N GLY A 177 21.21 23.05 6.92
CA GLY A 177 19.84 22.80 6.48
C GLY A 177 19.39 21.35 6.73
N ILE A 178 18.33 20.92 6.08
CA ILE A 178 17.82 19.54 6.21
C ILE A 178 18.38 18.68 5.07
N GLU A 179 19.26 17.73 5.39
CA GLU A 179 19.79 16.79 4.41
C GLU A 179 18.77 15.67 4.15
N ILE A 180 18.32 15.57 2.90
CA ILE A 180 17.41 14.53 2.42
C ILE A 180 18.21 13.51 1.62
N ASN A 181 18.33 12.29 2.15
CA ASN A 181 18.92 11.18 1.41
C ASN A 181 17.85 10.55 0.50
N LEU A 182 17.96 10.76 -0.81
CA LEU A 182 16.96 10.31 -1.79
C LEU A 182 17.05 8.79 -2.00
N PRO A 183 15.99 8.03 -1.65
CA PRO A 183 15.90 6.62 -2.01
C PRO A 183 15.40 6.42 -3.45
N LEU A 184 15.00 7.52 -4.11
CA LEU A 184 14.31 7.53 -5.39
C LEU A 184 15.20 8.09 -6.50
N THR A 185 15.14 7.49 -7.67
CA THR A 185 15.69 8.06 -8.91
C THR A 185 14.79 9.17 -9.45
N ARG A 186 15.27 9.94 -10.43
CA ARG A 186 14.44 10.95 -11.12
C ARG A 186 13.23 10.33 -11.84
N GLU A 187 13.34 9.08 -12.27
CA GLU A 187 12.24 8.34 -12.88
C GLU A 187 11.20 7.94 -11.84
N ASP A 188 11.64 7.53 -10.65
CA ASP A 188 10.72 7.27 -9.53
C ASP A 188 9.98 8.54 -9.10
N MET A 189 10.66 9.69 -9.05
CA MET A 189 10.04 10.99 -8.76
C MET A 189 9.00 11.37 -9.83
N SER A 190 9.27 11.07 -11.10
CA SER A 190 8.33 11.25 -12.22
C SER A 190 7.07 10.40 -12.01
N ASN A 191 7.25 9.13 -11.67
CA ASN A 191 6.14 8.21 -11.42
C ASN A 191 5.29 8.64 -10.21
N TYR A 192 5.93 9.19 -9.17
CA TYR A 192 5.24 9.66 -7.97
C TYR A 192 4.41 10.93 -8.20
N THR A 193 4.92 11.87 -8.99
CA THR A 193 4.30 13.19 -9.21
C THR A 193 3.40 13.25 -10.44
N GLY A 194 3.49 12.27 -11.34
CA GLY A 194 2.87 12.29 -12.66
C GLY A 194 3.46 13.35 -13.59
N VAL A 195 4.68 13.83 -13.30
CA VAL A 195 5.38 14.88 -14.05
C VAL A 195 6.54 14.24 -14.82
N ALA A 196 6.70 14.58 -16.10
CA ALA A 196 7.78 14.02 -16.91
C ALA A 196 9.18 14.23 -16.27
N ARG A 197 10.05 13.23 -16.36
CA ARG A 197 11.42 13.22 -15.78
C ARG A 197 12.25 14.48 -16.10
N GLU A 198 12.16 14.99 -17.33
CA GLU A 198 12.84 16.22 -17.72
C GLU A 198 12.30 17.43 -16.97
N THR A 199 10.98 17.49 -16.76
CA THR A 199 10.34 18.54 -15.99
C THR A 199 10.73 18.47 -14.52
N ILE A 200 10.82 17.28 -13.92
CA ILE A 200 11.37 17.11 -12.55
C ILE A 200 12.77 17.74 -12.45
N SER A 201 13.65 17.40 -13.40
CA SER A 201 15.02 17.91 -13.40
C SER A 201 15.05 19.44 -13.52
N ARG A 202 14.20 20.02 -14.39
CA ARG A 202 14.04 21.48 -14.53
C ARG A 202 13.53 22.14 -13.25
N LYS A 203 12.52 21.56 -12.58
CA LYS A 203 11.94 22.17 -11.36
C LYS A 203 12.89 22.12 -10.17
N LEU A 204 13.63 21.02 -10.03
CA LEU A 204 14.67 20.94 -9.00
C LEU A 204 15.79 21.94 -9.26
N LYS A 205 16.15 22.17 -10.53
CA LYS A 205 17.13 23.20 -10.86
C LYS A 205 16.60 24.61 -10.55
N LYS A 206 15.33 24.88 -10.86
CA LYS A 206 14.65 26.13 -10.47
C LYS A 206 14.74 26.38 -8.96
N PHE A 207 14.37 25.39 -8.13
CA PHE A 207 14.44 25.52 -6.68
C PHE A 207 15.88 25.68 -6.15
N GLU A 208 16.87 25.10 -6.84
CA GLU A 208 18.27 25.34 -6.51
C GLU A 208 18.72 26.76 -6.86
N ASP A 209 18.32 27.27 -8.01
CA ASP A 209 18.65 28.64 -8.46
C ASP A 209 17.96 29.71 -7.61
N GLU A 210 16.78 29.39 -7.04
CA GLU A 210 16.07 30.22 -6.05
C GLU A 210 16.65 30.11 -4.63
N GLY A 211 17.64 29.24 -4.41
CA GLY A 211 18.28 29.06 -3.10
C GLY A 211 17.43 28.29 -2.08
N ILE A 212 16.33 27.67 -2.51
CA ILE A 212 15.42 26.89 -1.66
C ILE A 212 16.05 25.52 -1.33
N ILE A 213 16.73 24.93 -2.32
CA ILE A 213 17.46 23.67 -2.15
C ILE A 213 18.88 23.78 -2.69
N LYS A 214 19.71 22.77 -2.41
CA LYS A 214 20.99 22.54 -3.05
C LYS A 214 21.12 21.07 -3.43
N LEU A 215 21.44 20.81 -4.69
CA LEU A 215 21.62 19.45 -5.19
C LEU A 215 23.03 18.96 -4.85
N VAL A 216 23.12 17.87 -4.08
CA VAL A 216 24.41 17.26 -3.70
C VAL A 216 24.54 15.93 -4.43
N GLY A 217 24.98 16.03 -5.69
CA GLY A 217 25.01 14.90 -6.62
C GLY A 217 23.61 14.36 -6.93
N ASN A 218 23.49 13.06 -7.16
CA ASN A 218 22.24 12.45 -7.64
C ASN A 218 21.37 11.83 -6.55
N LYS A 219 21.89 11.69 -5.32
CA LYS A 219 21.23 10.95 -4.23
C LYS A 219 20.99 11.79 -2.98
N LYS A 220 21.35 13.07 -2.98
CA LYS A 220 21.16 13.95 -1.84
C LYS A 220 20.65 15.30 -2.28
N ILE A 221 19.73 15.84 -1.49
CA ILE A 221 19.25 17.23 -1.59
C ILE A 221 19.40 17.84 -0.21
N LEU A 222 19.96 19.04 -0.14
CA LEU A 222 19.96 19.85 1.07
C LEU A 222 18.83 20.87 0.93
N LEU A 223 17.84 20.80 1.81
CA LEU A 223 16.77 21.79 1.90
C LEU A 223 17.26 22.96 2.75
N LEU A 224 17.34 24.14 2.15
CA LEU A 224 17.89 25.36 2.74
C LEU A 224 16.79 26.25 3.36
N ASP A 225 15.64 26.33 2.68
CA ASP A 225 14.50 27.15 3.09
C ASP A 225 13.19 26.35 2.97
N GLU A 226 12.76 25.77 4.10
CA GLU A 226 11.51 25.01 4.16
C GLU A 226 10.28 25.91 4.03
N GLU A 227 10.31 27.10 4.65
CA GLU A 227 9.18 28.04 4.62
C GLU A 227 8.91 28.54 3.19
N GLU A 228 9.96 28.84 2.41
CA GLU A 228 9.81 29.23 1.01
C GLU A 228 9.28 28.07 0.16
N LEU A 229 9.73 26.84 0.41
CA LEU A 229 9.23 25.66 -0.29
C LEU A 229 7.74 25.40 -0.01
N GLU A 230 7.28 25.62 1.23
CA GLU A 230 5.89 25.46 1.62
C GLU A 230 4.94 26.42 0.89
N LYS A 231 5.40 27.61 0.49
CA LYS A 231 4.58 28.57 -0.28
C LYS A 231 4.12 28.03 -1.63
N TYR A 232 4.89 27.10 -2.22
CA TYR A 232 4.49 26.43 -3.47
C TYR A 232 3.35 25.41 -3.27
N THR A 233 3.01 25.07 -2.02
CA THR A 233 2.04 24.02 -1.71
C THR A 233 0.64 24.52 -1.33
N VAL A 234 0.47 25.84 -1.29
CA VAL A 234 -0.76 26.56 -0.90
C VAL A 234 -1.68 26.78 -2.10
#